data_AF-A0AA43A426-F1
#
_entry.id   AF-A0AA43A426-F1
#
_cell.length_a   1.000
_cell.length_b   1.000
_cell.length_c   1.000
_cell.angle_alpha   90.00
_cell.angle_beta   90.00
_cell.angle_gamma   90.00
#
_symmetry.space_group_name_H-M   'P 1'
#
loop_
_entity.id
_entity.type
_entity.pdbx_description
1 polymer ?
#
loop_
_entity_poly.entity_id
_entity_poly.type
_entity_poly.pdbx_seq_one_letter_code
_entity_poly.pdbx_strand_id
1 'polypeptide(L)' 'MKCTFCEHELTPEMLREKGCGGCLGGCRKIHCPYCGQENPVVPEFLEKIVQKEKPKD' A
#
# COMPACT_ATOMS: atom_id res chain seq x y z
N MET A 1 1.19 -3.42 -3.93
CA MET A 1 2.37 -3.67 -3.05
C MET A 1 2.23 -5.02 -2.37
N LYS A 2 3.28 -5.60 -1.78
CA LYS A 2 3.18 -6.84 -0.99
C LYS A 2 3.12 -6.52 0.50
N CYS A 3 2.31 -7.25 1.28
CA CYS A 3 2.31 -7.13 2.74
C CYS A 3 3.68 -7.56 3.29
N THR A 4 4.30 -6.74 4.15
CA THR A 4 5.64 -7.06 4.71
C THR A 4 5.63 -8.20 5.72
N PHE A 5 4.45 -8.71 6.10
CA PHE A 5 4.30 -9.79 7.08
C PHE A 5 3.76 -11.08 6.46
N CYS A 6 2.53 -11.08 5.94
CA CYS A 6 1.89 -12.28 5.39
C CYS A 6 2.15 -12.48 3.90
N GLU A 7 2.93 -11.61 3.28
CA GLU A 7 3.37 -11.76 1.90
C GLU A 7 2.26 -11.75 0.83
N HIS A 8 1.00 -11.50 1.20
CA HIS A 8 -0.07 -11.33 0.23
C HIS A 8 0.12 -10.06 -0.62
N GLU A 9 -0.29 -10.15 -1.88
CA GLU A 9 -0.37 -9.00 -2.77
C GLU A 9 -1.55 -8.10 -2.37
N LEU A 10 -1.28 -6.81 -2.25
CA LEU A 10 -2.22 -5.76 -1.88
C LEU A 10 -2.40 -4.83 -3.08
N THR A 11 -3.63 -4.77 -3.60
CA THR A 11 -3.96 -3.87 -4.72
C THR A 11 -4.33 -2.48 -4.19
N PRO A 12 -4.12 -1.40 -4.97
CA PRO A 12 -4.47 -0.04 -4.56
C PRO A 12 -5.93 0.12 -4.12
N GLU A 13 -6.83 -0.65 -4.73
CA GLU A 13 -8.26 -0.67 -4.39
C GLU A 13 -8.50 -1.21 -2.97
N MET A 14 -7.74 -2.22 -2.54
CA MET A 14 -7.79 -2.75 -1.18
C MET A 14 -7.21 -1.77 -0.15
N LEU A 15 -6.29 -0.90 -0.58
CA LEU A 15 -5.66 0.12 0.26
C LEU A 15 -6.47 1.42 0.32
N ARG A 16 -7.47 1.57 -0.55
CA ARG A 16 -8.37 2.72 -0.61
C ARG A 16 -9.39 2.69 0.52
N GLU A 17 -8.92 2.58 1.75
CA GLU A 17 -9.76 2.89 2.90
C GLU A 17 -10.09 4.38 2.86
N LYS A 18 -11.39 4.71 2.86
CA LYS A 18 -11.84 6.08 3.07
C LYS A 18 -11.29 6.53 4.43
N GLY A 19 -10.28 7.39 4.41
CA GLY A 19 -9.77 7.99 5.63
C GLY A 19 -10.90 8.66 6.40
N CYS A 20 -10.87 8.59 7.73
CA CYS A 20 -11.91 9.17 8.59
C CYS A 20 -11.98 10.71 8.54
N GLY A 21 -11.02 11.36 7.86
CA GLY A 21 -10.92 12.82 7.76
C GLY A 21 -10.34 13.50 9.00
N GLY A 22 -9.94 12.75 10.02
CA GLY A 22 -9.44 13.33 11.28
C GLY A 22 -8.01 13.89 11.24
N CYS A 23 -7.18 13.46 10.28
CA CYS A 23 -5.78 13.86 10.19
C CYS A 23 -5.52 14.78 9.00
N LEU A 24 -4.81 15.89 9.23
CA LEU A 24 -4.23 16.73 8.16
C LEU A 24 -3.26 15.88 7.31
N GLY A 25 -3.67 15.54 6.08
CA GLY A 25 -2.92 14.70 5.15
C GLY A 25 -3.37 13.24 5.07
N GLY A 26 -4.47 12.85 5.73
CA GLY A 26 -5.03 11.51 5.63
C GLY A 26 -4.29 10.43 6.43
N CYS A 27 -4.72 9.18 6.28
CA CYS A 27 -4.09 8.05 6.94
C CYS A 27 -2.68 7.82 6.37
N ARG A 28 -1.68 7.70 7.25
CA ARG A 28 -0.28 7.42 6.85
C ARG A 28 0.04 5.93 6.74
N LYS A 29 -0.85 5.09 7.28
CA LYS A 29 -0.74 3.63 7.34
C LYS A 29 -2.08 3.02 6.94
N ILE A 30 -2.01 1.77 6.51
CA ILE A 30 -3.13 0.93 6.09
C ILE A 30 -3.00 -0.44 6.75
N HIS A 31 -4.13 -1.08 7.04
CA HIS A 31 -4.12 -2.44 7.56
C HIS A 31 -4.23 -3.45 6.43
N CYS A 32 -3.42 -4.51 6.49
CA CYS A 32 -3.56 -5.64 5.58
C CYS A 32 -4.89 -6.36 5.86
N PRO A 33 -5.78 -6.52 4.86
CA PRO A 33 -7.08 -7.17 5.08
C PRO A 33 -6.97 -8.68 5.36
N TYR A 34 -5.81 -9.29 5.08
CA TYR A 34 -5.57 -10.72 5.29
C TYR A 34 -5.07 -11.05 6.70
N CYS A 35 -4.24 -10.19 7.28
CA CYS A 35 -3.56 -10.48 8.55
C CYS A 35 -3.60 -9.35 9.59
N GLY A 36 -4.17 -8.20 9.24
CA GLY A 36 -4.28 -7.03 10.12
C GLY A 36 -3.00 -6.19 10.26
N GLN A 37 -1.87 -6.63 9.71
CA GLN A 37 -0.59 -5.93 9.82
C GLN A 37 -0.67 -4.51 9.25
N GLU A 38 -0.17 -3.53 10.01
CA GLU A 38 0.03 -2.17 9.53
C GLU A 38 1.13 -2.12 8.47
N ASN A 39 0.81 -1.56 7.31
CA ASN A 39 1.72 -1.31 6.21
C ASN A 39 1.76 0.20 5.89
N PRO A 40 2.88 0.73 5.35
CA PRO A 40 2.95 2.12 4.93
C PRO A 40 2.02 2.37 3.74
N VAL A 41 1.36 3.53 3.74
CA VAL A 41 0.63 3.99 2.55
C VAL A 41 1.66 4.37 1.49
N VAL A 42 1.74 3.59 0.41
CA VAL A 42 2.48 3.98 -0.77
C VAL A 42 1.60 4.95 -1.56
N PRO A 43 1.97 6.23 -1.69
CA PRO A 43 1.21 7.14 -2.55
C PRO A 43 1.17 6.58 -3.98
N GLU A 44 0.02 6.69 -4.66
CA GLU A 44 -0.23 6.22 -6.05
C GLU A 44 0.90 6.61 -7.04
N PHE A 45 1.68 7.64 -6.73
CA PHE A 45 2.82 8.08 -7.52
C PHE A 45 4.01 7.09 -7.57
N LEU A 46 4.14 6.19 -6.60
CA LEU A 46 5.22 5.18 -6.58
C LEU A 46 4.91 3.95 -7.45
N GLU A 47 3.66 3.75 -7.88
CA GLU A 47 3.29 2.63 -8.76
C GLU A 47 3.97 2.73 -10.14
N LYS A 48 4.27 3.95 -10.61
CA LYS A 48 4.98 4.17 -11.88
C LYS A 48 6.50 3.92 -11.79
N ILE A 49 7.09 3.95 -10.60
CA ILE A 49 8.53 3.77 -10.41
C ILE A 49 8.86 2.29 -10.17
N VAL A 50 8.04 1.58 -9.40
CA VAL A 50 8.21 0.14 -9.11
C VAL A 50 8.09 -0.73 -10.36
N GLN A 51 7.33 -0.32 -11.38
CA GLN A 51 7.24 -1.08 -12.64
C GLN A 51 8.49 -1.02 -13.53
N LYS A 52 9.49 -0.17 -13.20
CA LYS A 52 10.70 0.01 -14.02
C LYS A 52 11.87 -0.88 -13.64
N GLU A 53 11.78 -1.67 -12.56
CA GLU A 53 12.81 -2.63 -12.15
C GLU A 53 12.44 -4.06 -12.58
N LYS A 54 12.27 -4.30 -13.89
CA LYS A 54 12.52 -5.64 -14.44
C LYS A 54 13.96 -5.63 -14.96
N PRO A 55 14.95 -6.23 -14.26
CA PRO A 55 16.20 -6.54 -14.91
C PRO A 55 15.89 -7.52 -16.05
N LYS A 56 16.29 -7.14 -17.25
CA LYS A 56 16.30 -8.01 -18.43
C LYS A 56 17.73 -8.49 -18.58
N ASP A 57 17.85 -9.82 -18.65
CA ASP A 57 19.06 -10.66 -18.74
C ASP A 57 19.82 -10.93 -17.43
#